data_AF-A0A9J6DY56-F1
#
_entry.id   AF-A0A9J6DY56-F1
#
_cell.length_a   1.000
_cell.length_b   1.000
_cell.length_c   1.000
_cell.angle_alpha   90.00
_cell.angle_beta   90.00
_cell.angle_gamma   90.00
#
_symmetry.space_group_name_H-M   'P 1'
#
loop_
_entity.id
_entity.type
_entity.pdbx_description
1 polymer ?
#
loop_
_entity_poly.entity_id
_entity_poly.type
_entity_poly.pdbx_seq_one_letter_code
_entity_poly.pdbx_strand_id
1 'polypeptide(L)'
;MADDALFEFLLMEMTNSIYCHDDVAERDASVTKLEQIGFSTGYRLVERLTKDWPRFKTELDVIKFICKEFWSAVYKKQIDNLRTNHHGVYVLHDNKFRFLTQMSNNKQYIEMAPKVSVRKSSS
;
A
#
# COMPACT_ATOMS: atom_id res chain seq x y z
N MET A 1 9.55 -16.10 9.69
CA MET A 1 8.33 -16.56 10.39
C MET A 1 7.99 -15.67 11.58
N ALA A 2 8.92 -15.35 12.49
CA ALA A 2 8.67 -14.34 13.54
C ALA A 2 8.71 -12.88 13.01
N ASP A 3 9.63 -12.58 12.08
CA ASP A 3 9.84 -11.23 11.54
C ASP A 3 8.62 -10.70 10.74
N ASP A 4 8.04 -11.55 9.87
CA ASP A 4 6.82 -11.22 9.11
C ASP A 4 5.62 -10.86 10.02
N ALA A 5 5.47 -11.56 11.15
CA ALA A 5 4.38 -11.32 12.09
C ALA A 5 4.55 -10.00 12.85
N LEU A 6 5.78 -9.57 13.13
CA LEU A 6 6.04 -8.29 13.79
C LEU A 6 5.56 -7.11 12.95
N PHE A 7 5.80 -7.16 11.64
CA PHE A 7 5.33 -6.10 10.74
C PHE A 7 3.80 -6.07 10.63
N GLU A 8 3.16 -7.24 10.57
CA GLU A 8 1.69 -7.36 10.60
C GLU A 8 1.09 -6.77 11.89
N PHE A 9 1.62 -7.15 13.05
CA PHE A 9 1.14 -6.63 14.34
C PHE A 9 1.41 -5.14 14.49
N LEU A 10 2.58 -4.66 14.07
CA LEU A 10 2.88 -3.23 14.08
C LEU A 10 1.90 -2.46 13.20
N LEU A 11 1.64 -2.91 11.97
CA LEU A 11 0.70 -2.25 11.08
C LEU A 11 -0.72 -2.25 11.66
N MET A 12 -1.15 -3.36 12.25
CA MET A 12 -2.46 -3.47 12.89
C MET A 12 -2.59 -2.49 14.06
N GLU A 13 -1.58 -2.41 14.93
CA GLU A 13 -1.58 -1.49 16.08
C GLU A 13 -1.48 -0.02 15.64
N MET A 14 -0.66 0.29 14.63
CA MET A 14 -0.59 1.64 14.05
C MET A 14 -1.93 2.05 13.43
N THR A 15 -2.60 1.13 12.73
CA THR A 15 -3.93 1.39 12.16
C THR A 15 -4.96 1.57 13.27
N ASN A 16 -4.97 0.72 14.29
CA ASN A 16 -5.90 0.84 15.41
C ASN A 16 -5.70 2.15 16.20
N SER A 17 -4.46 2.48 16.57
CA SER A 17 -4.14 3.69 17.34
C SER A 17 -4.39 4.99 16.57
N ILE A 18 -4.21 4.99 15.24
CA ILE A 18 -4.41 6.19 14.42
C ILE A 18 -5.86 6.30 13.94
N TYR A 19 -6.57 5.19 13.72
CA TYR A 19 -7.88 5.17 13.07
C TYR A 19 -9.08 5.04 14.04
N CYS A 20 -8.85 4.90 15.35
CA CYS A 20 -9.90 4.78 16.37
C CYS A 20 -10.50 6.17 16.71
N HIS A 21 -11.17 6.78 15.75
CA HIS A 21 -11.89 8.04 15.90
C HIS A 21 -13.35 7.90 15.41
N ASP A 22 -14.29 8.41 16.19
CA ASP A 22 -15.73 8.38 15.88
C ASP A 22 -16.13 9.45 14.83
N ASP A 23 -15.34 10.53 14.69
CA ASP A 23 -15.59 11.61 13.74
C ASP A 23 -15.00 11.33 12.34
N VAL A 24 -15.78 11.60 11.29
CA VAL A 24 -15.39 11.46 9.88
C VAL A 24 -14.24 12.39 9.50
N ALA A 25 -14.22 13.62 10.01
CA ALA A 25 -13.14 14.57 9.72
C ALA A 25 -11.80 14.11 10.32
N GLU A 26 -11.85 13.51 11.50
CA GLU A 26 -10.68 12.91 12.16
C GLU A 26 -10.18 11.66 11.42
N ARG A 27 -11.08 10.88 10.81
CA ARG A 27 -10.70 9.73 9.95
C ARG A 27 -9.92 10.15 8.72
N ASP A 28 -10.31 11.22 8.04
CA ASP A 28 -9.56 11.72 6.86
C ASP A 28 -8.15 12.22 7.25
N ALA A 29 -8.03 12.90 8.39
CA ALA A 29 -6.73 13.28 8.95
C ALA A 29 -5.88 12.04 9.31
N SER A 30 -6.52 10.99 9.82
CA SER A 30 -5.91 9.71 10.17
C SER A 30 -5.41 8.96 8.93
N VAL A 31 -6.20 8.92 7.84
CA VAL A 31 -5.74 8.39 6.53
C VAL A 31 -4.52 9.16 6.05
N THR A 32 -4.56 10.50 6.11
CA THR A 32 -3.45 11.36 5.66
C THR A 32 -2.16 11.06 6.46
N LYS A 33 -2.28 10.87 7.78
CA LYS A 33 -1.14 10.51 8.63
C LYS A 33 -0.57 9.14 8.27
N LEU A 34 -1.42 8.13 8.03
CA LEU A 34 -0.98 6.81 7.57
C LEU A 34 -0.30 6.88 6.19
N GLU A 35 -0.82 7.70 5.28
CA GLU A 35 -0.23 7.94 3.96
C GLU A 35 1.18 8.55 4.09
N GLN A 36 1.37 9.54 4.96
CA GLN A 36 2.69 10.15 5.20
C GLN A 36 3.71 9.15 5.75
N ILE A 37 3.30 8.28 6.67
CA ILE A 37 4.16 7.21 7.20
C ILE A 37 4.52 6.23 6.08
N GLY A 38 3.55 5.83 5.26
CA GLY A 38 3.75 4.99 4.09
C GLY A 38 4.71 5.60 3.07
N PHE A 39 4.56 6.90 2.78
CA PHE A 39 5.44 7.64 1.89
C PHE A 39 6.88 7.69 2.41
N SER A 40 7.08 8.07 3.68
CA SER A 40 8.44 8.17 4.25
C SER A 40 9.15 6.82 4.29
N THR A 41 8.42 5.76 4.67
CA THR A 41 8.95 4.40 4.74
C THR A 41 9.24 3.84 3.35
N GLY A 42 8.30 4.02 2.41
CA GLY A 42 8.43 3.58 1.02
C GLY A 42 9.58 4.26 0.30
N TYR A 43 9.75 5.58 0.48
CA TYR A 43 10.87 6.34 -0.10
C TYR A 43 12.22 5.75 0.31
N ARG A 44 12.46 5.60 1.62
CA ARG A 44 13.70 5.04 2.17
C ARG A 44 13.92 3.58 1.73
N LEU A 45 12.85 2.82 1.60
CA LEU A 45 12.92 1.43 1.14
C LEU A 45 13.32 1.36 -0.33
N VAL A 46 12.71 2.18 -1.20
CA VAL A 46 13.05 2.24 -2.62
C VAL A 46 14.51 2.65 -2.80
N GLU A 47 15.00 3.68 -2.10
CA GLU A 47 16.42 4.08 -2.16
C GLU A 47 17.38 2.92 -1.89
N ARG A 48 17.03 2.04 -0.93
CA ARG A 48 17.82 0.85 -0.62
C ARG A 48 17.69 -0.23 -1.69
N LEU A 49 16.48 -0.52 -2.14
CA LEU A 49 16.21 -1.58 -3.14
C LEU A 49 16.80 -1.24 -4.51
N THR A 50 16.86 0.04 -4.88
CA THR A 50 17.34 0.48 -6.18
C THR A 50 18.79 0.95 -6.17
N LYS A 51 19.54 0.77 -5.06
CA LYS A 51 20.91 1.27 -4.93
C LYS A 51 21.82 0.82 -6.08
N ASP A 52 21.74 -0.46 -6.45
CA ASP A 52 22.55 -1.07 -7.51
C ASP A 52 21.74 -1.29 -8.80
N TRP A 53 20.55 -0.69 -8.90
CA TRP A 53 19.68 -0.83 -10.07
C TRP A 53 20.06 0.17 -11.18
N PRO A 54 19.98 -0.25 -12.45
CA PRO A 54 20.01 0.69 -13.57
C PRO A 54 18.91 1.74 -13.43
N ARG A 55 19.18 2.97 -13.85
CA ARG A 55 18.19 4.05 -13.82
C ARG A 55 16.98 3.69 -14.69
N PHE A 56 15.79 3.84 -14.13
CA PHE A 56 14.54 3.62 -14.87
C PHE A 56 14.44 4.59 -16.05
N LYS A 57 14.13 4.06 -17.23
CA LYS A 57 14.05 4.84 -18.47
C LYS A 57 12.61 5.26 -18.77
N THR A 58 11.64 4.45 -18.37
CA THR A 58 10.23 4.69 -18.64
C THR A 58 9.40 4.52 -17.37
N GLU A 59 8.22 5.15 -17.35
CA GLU A 59 7.23 4.95 -16.29
C GLU A 59 6.84 3.47 -16.14
N LEU A 60 6.69 2.76 -17.26
CA LEU A 60 6.37 1.33 -17.25
C LEU A 60 7.44 0.49 -16.53
N ASP A 61 8.71 0.87 -16.65
CA ASP A 61 9.80 0.18 -15.93
C ASP A 61 9.69 0.39 -14.42
N VAL A 62 9.30 1.60 -13.99
CA VAL A 62 9.03 1.90 -12.58
C VAL A 62 7.86 1.06 -12.07
N ILE A 63 6.75 0.99 -12.82
CA ILE A 63 5.59 0.19 -12.43
C ILE A 63 5.93 -1.30 -12.36
N LYS A 64 6.73 -1.82 -13.30
CA LYS A 64 7.21 -3.22 -13.24
C LYS A 64 8.06 -3.49 -12.01
N PHE A 65 8.95 -2.56 -11.65
CA PHE A 65 9.73 -2.66 -10.43
C PHE A 65 8.84 -2.68 -9.19
N ILE A 66 7.82 -1.82 -9.13
CA ILE A 66 6.86 -1.80 -8.02
C ILE A 66 6.14 -3.15 -7.91
N CYS A 67 5.61 -3.66 -9.03
CA CYS A 67 4.83 -4.91 -9.05
C CYS A 67 5.65 -6.16 -8.69
N LYS A 68 6.94 -6.17 -9.03
CA LYS A 68 7.79 -7.36 -8.90
C LYS A 68 8.71 -7.29 -7.70
N GLU A 69 9.56 -6.28 -7.64
CA GLU A 69 10.65 -6.20 -6.68
C GLU A 69 10.18 -5.58 -5.37
N PHE A 70 9.55 -4.40 -5.44
CA PHE A 70 9.07 -3.70 -4.25
C PHE A 70 7.99 -4.51 -3.53
N TRP A 71 6.98 -4.99 -4.27
CA TRP A 71 5.92 -5.80 -3.67
C TRP A 71 6.47 -7.10 -3.06
N SER A 72 7.42 -7.77 -3.73
CA SER A 72 8.04 -8.98 -3.17
C SER A 72 8.87 -8.70 -1.94
N ALA A 73 9.58 -7.57 -1.88
CA ALA A 73 10.36 -7.19 -0.70
C ALA A 73 9.47 -7.01 0.55
N VAL A 74 8.33 -6.34 0.38
CA VAL A 74 7.40 -6.00 1.47
C VAL A 74 6.45 -7.16 1.81
N TYR A 75 5.80 -7.74 0.81
CA TYR A 75 4.68 -8.68 0.97
C TYR A 75 5.05 -10.13 0.67
N LYS A 76 6.31 -10.39 0.31
CA LYS A 76 6.83 -11.73 -0.05
C LYS A 76 6.09 -12.37 -1.22
N LYS A 77 5.49 -11.54 -2.09
CA LYS A 77 4.85 -11.94 -3.34
C LYS A 77 4.82 -10.79 -4.35
N GLN A 78 4.58 -11.13 -5.61
CA GLN A 78 4.36 -10.14 -6.68
C GLN A 78 2.87 -9.73 -6.74
N ILE A 79 2.59 -8.61 -7.40
CA ILE A 79 1.23 -8.20 -7.77
C ILE A 79 0.61 -9.23 -8.72
N ASP A 80 -0.65 -9.60 -8.47
CA ASP A 80 -1.35 -10.64 -9.24
C ASP A 80 -1.79 -10.15 -10.62
N ASN A 81 -2.24 -8.89 -10.73
CA ASN A 81 -2.70 -8.31 -11.98
C ASN A 81 -2.33 -6.83 -12.10
N LEU A 82 -1.74 -6.43 -13.22
CA LEU A 82 -1.49 -5.04 -13.58
C LEU A 82 -2.35 -4.68 -14.79
N ARG A 83 -3.17 -3.64 -14.66
CA ARG A 83 -3.92 -3.03 -15.77
C ARG A 83 -3.48 -1.59 -15.97
N THR A 84 -3.53 -1.11 -17.21
CA THR A 84 -3.28 0.30 -17.52
C THR A 84 -4.21 0.77 -18.63
N ASN A 85 -4.54 2.07 -18.63
CA ASN A 85 -5.22 2.71 -19.74
C ASN A 85 -4.24 3.32 -20.77
N HIS A 86 -2.93 3.12 -20.61
CA HIS A 86 -1.86 3.73 -21.42
C HIS A 86 -1.80 5.28 -21.40
N HIS A 87 -2.61 5.92 -20.55
CA HIS A 87 -2.65 7.37 -20.35
C HIS A 87 -2.26 7.73 -18.91
N GLY A 88 -1.23 7.06 -18.38
CA GLY A 88 -0.67 7.33 -17.05
C GLY A 88 -1.46 6.75 -15.86
N VAL A 89 -2.53 5.98 -16.10
CA VAL A 89 -3.28 5.31 -15.01
C VAL A 89 -2.94 3.82 -14.98
N TYR A 90 -2.54 3.35 -13.80
CA TYR A 90 -2.21 1.95 -13.54
C TYR A 90 -3.05 1.43 -12.36
N VAL A 91 -3.53 0.20 -12.48
CA VAL A 91 -4.30 -0.50 -11.46
C VAL A 91 -3.54 -1.77 -11.10
N LEU A 92 -3.09 -1.84 -9.84
CA LEU A 92 -2.37 -2.98 -9.28
C LEU A 92 -3.35 -3.76 -8.41
N HIS A 93 -3.59 -5.03 -8.75
CA HIS A 93 -4.52 -5.90 -8.02
C HIS A 93 -3.76 -6.97 -7.26
N ASP A 94 -4.05 -7.05 -5.96
CA ASP A 94 -3.57 -8.07 -5.05
C ASP A 94 -4.78 -8.86 -4.55
N ASN A 95 -4.90 -10.13 -4.96
CA ASN A 95 -6.06 -10.99 -4.66
C ASN A 95 -6.08 -11.50 -3.22
N LYS A 96 -4.94 -11.48 -2.54
CA LYS A 96 -4.75 -12.07 -1.20
C LYS A 96 -3.90 -11.12 -0.37
N PHE A 97 -4.43 -9.92 -0.17
CA PHE A 97 -3.70 -8.88 0.53
C PHE A 97 -3.56 -9.29 1.99
N ARG A 98 -2.32 -9.57 2.40
CA ARG A 98 -2.00 -10.33 3.61
C ARG A 98 -2.63 -9.73 4.88
N PHE A 99 -2.66 -8.40 4.97
CA PHE A 99 -3.21 -7.67 6.12
C PHE A 99 -4.74 -7.75 6.23
N LEU A 100 -5.44 -7.93 5.11
CA LEU A 100 -6.91 -8.08 5.10
C LEU A 100 -7.34 -9.54 5.09
N THR A 101 -6.44 -10.47 4.76
CA THR A 101 -6.78 -11.90 4.71
C THR A 101 -7.03 -12.50 6.11
N GLN A 102 -6.50 -11.87 7.16
CA GLN A 102 -6.79 -12.26 8.56
C GLN A 102 -8.11 -11.68 9.08
N MET A 103 -8.64 -10.61 8.47
CA MET A 103 -9.99 -10.14 8.74
C MET A 103 -10.94 -11.12 8.04
N SER A 104 -11.89 -11.69 8.80
CA SER A 104 -12.72 -12.82 8.37
C SER A 104 -13.16 -12.77 6.90
N ASN A 105 -13.31 -13.93 6.23
CA ASN A 105 -13.85 -14.04 4.86
C ASN A 105 -15.28 -13.43 4.64
N ASN A 106 -15.89 -12.89 5.69
CA ASN A 106 -17.16 -12.19 5.62
C ASN A 106 -16.98 -10.70 5.32
N LYS A 107 -17.95 -10.13 4.59
CA LYS A 107 -18.03 -8.70 4.25
C LYS A 107 -18.16 -7.75 5.46
N GLN A 108 -18.22 -8.30 6.68
CA GLN A 108 -18.47 -7.57 7.93
C GLN A 108 -17.46 -6.43 8.19
N TYR A 109 -16.21 -6.59 7.74
CA TYR A 109 -15.15 -5.60 7.96
C TYR A 109 -14.89 -4.70 6.74
N ILE A 110 -15.60 -4.91 5.61
CA ILE A 110 -15.40 -4.10 4.40
C ILE A 110 -15.86 -2.65 4.63
N GLU A 111 -16.89 -2.43 5.45
CA GLU A 111 -17.36 -1.08 5.78
C GLU A 111 -16.36 -0.30 6.63
N MET A 112 -15.48 -0.99 7.35
CA MET A 112 -14.41 -0.40 8.15
C MET A 112 -13.14 -0.14 7.32
N ALA A 113 -13.06 -0.68 6.10
CA ALA A 113 -11.94 -0.42 5.21
C ALA A 113 -11.95 1.06 4.77
N PRO A 114 -10.81 1.78 4.84
CA PRO A 114 -10.74 3.17 4.41
C PRO A 114 -11.18 3.31 2.96
N LYS A 115 -12.18 4.14 2.70
CA LYS A 115 -12.56 4.53 1.34
C LYS A 115 -11.58 5.57 0.84
N VAL A 116 -10.48 5.11 0.23
CA VAL A 116 -9.51 6.02 -0.40
C VAL A 116 -10.16 6.62 -1.64
N SER A 117 -10.64 7.86 -1.53
CA SER A 117 -11.14 8.61 -2.67
C SER A 117 -9.94 9.13 -3.44
N VAL A 118 -9.77 8.71 -4.70
CA VAL A 118 -8.73 9.24 -5.59
C VAL A 118 -9.02 10.73 -5.76
N ARG A 119 -8.23 11.59 -5.10
CA ARG A 119 -8.28 13.02 -5.34
C ARG A 119 -7.88 13.25 -6.79
N LYS A 120 -8.84 13.58 -7.65
CA LYS A 120 -8.54 14.10 -8.98
C LYS A 120 -7.75 15.39 -8.77
N SER A 121 -6.47 15.39 -9.14
CA SER A 121 -5.71 16.63 -9.28
C SER A 121 -6.44 17.50 -10.30
N SER A 122 -7.04 18.58 -9.82
CA SER A 122 -7.60 19.62 -10.69
C SER A 122 -6.40 20.32 -11.33
N SER A 123 -6.23 20.14 -12.65
CA SER A 123 -5.44 21.08 -13.46
C SER A 123 -6.13 22.43 -13.53
#